data_AF-A0A060Z7R4-F1
#
_entry.id   AF-A0A060Z7R4-F1
#
_cell.length_a   1.000
_cell.length_b   1.000
_cell.length_c   1.000
_cell.angle_alpha   90.00
_cell.angle_beta   90.00
_cell.angle_gamma   90.00
#
_symmetry.space_group_name_H-M   'P 1'
#
loop_
_entity.id
_entity.type
_entity.pdbx_description
1 polymer ?
#
loop_
_entity_poly.entity_id
_entity_poly.type
_entity_poly.pdbx_seq_one_letter_code
_entity_poly.pdbx_strand_id
1 'polypeptide(L)'
;MWPAYHLKDTDRLHNCHVITVDILTAAVVSFSFGDHYEWNKVTTCVHNILSGRRWIEHYGEITIRNTKSSACICKLTFVKGNYWSSNVNEVQGFVMDQEGKVVRRLFGKWHEGLYCGVPPSARCIWRPGSMPTDYELYYGFTRFAIELNELCPEMQDLLPPTDARFRPDQRHLEEGNVEMAASEKQRIEDMQRTRRKWQDENDIKHEPRFFK
;
A
#
# COMPACT_ATOMS: atom_id res chain seq x y z
N MET A 1 -11.31 15.34 12.98
CA MET A 1 -10.00 16.00 12.78
C MET A 1 -9.01 14.89 12.47
N TRP A 2 -8.46 14.83 11.26
CA TRP A 2 -7.55 13.74 10.86
C TRP A 2 -6.22 13.90 11.59
N PRO A 3 -5.63 12.85 12.18
CA PRO A 3 -4.30 12.95 12.77
C PRO A 3 -3.30 13.35 11.68
N ALA A 4 -2.43 14.32 11.98
CA ALA A 4 -1.44 14.84 11.05
C ALA A 4 -0.63 13.70 10.41
N TYR A 5 -0.61 13.65 9.08
CA TYR A 5 0.22 12.71 8.31
C TYR A 5 1.68 13.16 8.44
N HIS A 6 2.53 12.31 9.01
CA HIS A 6 3.97 12.52 8.96
C HIS A 6 4.50 11.94 7.65
N LEU A 7 5.02 12.82 6.79
CA LEU A 7 5.74 12.46 5.58
C LEU A 7 6.94 11.57 5.96
N LYS A 8 7.07 10.43 5.28
CA LYS A 8 8.30 9.62 5.34
C LYS A 8 9.35 10.20 4.38
N ASP A 9 10.60 9.78 4.51
CA ASP A 9 11.72 10.31 3.70
C ASP A 9 11.54 10.17 2.18
N THR A 10 10.70 9.23 1.73
CA THR A 10 10.35 9.03 0.32
C THR A 10 9.20 9.90 -0.16
N ASP A 11 8.45 10.51 0.77
CA ASP A 11 7.25 11.26 0.44
C ASP A 11 7.62 12.69 0.06
N ARG A 12 7.09 13.18 -1.07
CA ARG A 12 7.35 14.54 -1.55
C ARG A 12 6.07 15.35 -1.62
N LEU A 13 6.02 16.46 -0.89
CA LEU A 13 4.91 17.43 -0.99
C LEU A 13 5.18 18.40 -2.14
N HIS A 14 4.29 18.42 -3.12
CA HIS A 14 4.35 19.31 -4.28
C HIS A 14 3.28 20.38 -4.18
N ASN A 15 3.72 21.64 -4.23
CA ASN A 15 2.85 22.83 -4.26
C ASN A 15 1.77 22.84 -3.16
N CYS A 16 2.00 22.18 -2.02
CA CYS A 16 1.05 22.02 -0.92
C CYS A 16 -0.25 21.23 -1.24
N HIS A 17 -0.42 20.69 -2.45
CA HIS A 17 -1.68 20.05 -2.85
C HIS A 17 -1.54 18.54 -3.11
N VAL A 18 -0.32 18.07 -3.42
CA VAL A 18 -0.06 16.68 -3.80
C VAL A 18 1.07 16.08 -2.98
N ILE A 19 0.85 14.89 -2.42
CA ILE A 19 1.93 14.07 -1.85
C ILE A 19 2.21 12.93 -2.81
N THR A 20 3.45 12.80 -3.23
CA THR A 20 3.97 11.66 -3.98
C THR A 20 4.61 10.68 -3.01
N VAL A 21 4.20 9.41 -3.07
CA VAL A 21 4.72 8.30 -2.29
C VAL A 21 5.38 7.31 -3.25
N ASP A 22 6.70 7.23 -3.18
CA ASP A 22 7.49 6.27 -3.95
C ASP A 22 7.96 5.12 -3.06
N ILE A 23 7.44 3.93 -3.31
CA ILE A 23 7.86 2.72 -2.58
C ILE A 23 9.02 2.08 -3.33
N LEU A 24 10.23 2.28 -2.80
CA LEU A 24 11.48 1.86 -3.45
C LEU A 24 11.76 0.36 -3.31
N THR A 25 11.03 -0.36 -2.46
CA THR A 25 11.23 -1.80 -2.26
C THR A 25 10.45 -2.62 -3.30
N ALA A 26 11.16 -3.53 -3.97
CA ALA A 26 10.54 -4.53 -4.81
C ALA A 26 9.70 -5.49 -3.96
N ALA A 27 8.58 -5.93 -4.52
CA ALA A 27 7.78 -7.00 -3.94
C ALA A 27 8.19 -8.34 -4.53
N VAL A 28 8.13 -9.39 -3.71
CA VAL A 28 8.62 -10.73 -4.04
C VAL A 28 7.60 -11.77 -3.61
N VAL A 29 7.34 -12.75 -4.46
CA VAL A 29 6.53 -13.94 -4.15
C VAL A 29 7.25 -15.18 -4.64
N SER A 30 7.39 -16.18 -3.76
CA SER A 30 7.93 -17.50 -4.11
C SER A 30 6.84 -18.56 -4.01
N PHE A 31 6.76 -19.43 -5.01
CA PHE A 31 5.83 -20.55 -5.04
C PHE A 31 6.54 -21.86 -4.71
N SER A 32 5.81 -22.80 -4.11
CA SER A 32 6.34 -24.12 -3.72
C SER A 32 6.90 -24.93 -4.90
N PHE A 33 6.47 -24.61 -6.13
CA PHE A 33 6.92 -25.27 -7.35
C PHE A 33 8.22 -24.67 -7.92
N GLY A 34 8.85 -23.72 -7.21
CA GLY A 34 10.18 -23.18 -7.52
C GLY A 34 10.17 -21.81 -8.21
N ASP A 35 9.01 -21.30 -8.62
CA ASP A 35 8.91 -19.98 -9.22
C ASP A 35 9.15 -18.86 -8.20
N HIS A 36 9.85 -17.82 -8.63
CA HIS A 36 10.16 -16.65 -7.81
C HIS A 36 9.91 -15.38 -8.60
N TYR A 37 8.82 -14.69 -8.29
CA TYR A 37 8.44 -13.47 -8.97
C TYR A 37 8.88 -12.24 -8.19
N GLU A 38 9.41 -11.26 -8.91
CA GLU A 38 9.80 -9.95 -8.39
C GLU A 38 9.13 -8.86 -9.25
N TRP A 39 8.69 -7.77 -8.61
CA TRP A 39 8.25 -6.57 -9.31
C TRP A 39 8.48 -5.29 -8.53
N ASN A 40 8.66 -4.18 -9.24
CA ASN A 40 8.68 -2.85 -8.67
C ASN A 40 7.27 -2.33 -8.39
N LYS A 41 7.16 -1.32 -7.52
CA LYS A 41 5.90 -0.59 -7.30
C LYS A 41 5.87 0.67 -8.13
N VAL A 42 4.66 1.16 -8.43
CA VAL A 42 4.42 2.43 -9.11
C VAL A 42 4.32 3.58 -8.13
N THR A 43 4.51 4.79 -8.63
CA THR A 43 4.32 6.01 -7.87
C THR A 43 2.85 6.19 -7.52
N THR A 44 2.60 6.61 -6.28
CA THR A 44 1.25 6.95 -5.80
C THR A 44 1.18 8.44 -5.47
N CYS A 45 0.17 9.13 -5.97
CA CYS A 45 -0.09 10.52 -5.62
C CYS A 45 -1.43 10.65 -4.90
N VAL A 46 -1.42 11.37 -3.78
CA VAL A 46 -2.65 11.84 -3.13
C VAL A 46 -2.84 13.30 -3.48
N HIS A 47 -3.91 13.60 -4.20
CA HIS A 47 -4.24 14.95 -4.66
C HIS A 47 -5.21 15.64 -3.69
N ASN A 48 -5.24 16.97 -3.71
CA ASN A 48 -6.19 17.80 -2.96
C ASN A 48 -6.11 17.63 -1.43
N ILE A 49 -4.89 17.47 -0.88
CA ILE A 49 -4.72 17.11 0.54
C ILE A 49 -5.20 18.21 1.50
N LEU A 50 -5.04 19.48 1.14
CA LEU A 50 -5.42 20.61 1.99
C LEU A 50 -6.86 21.08 1.80
N SER A 51 -7.43 20.93 0.61
CA SER A 51 -8.78 21.40 0.29
C SER A 51 -9.39 20.65 -0.89
N GLY A 52 -10.72 20.53 -0.91
CA GLY A 52 -11.46 19.83 -1.97
C GLY A 52 -11.58 18.31 -1.74
N ARG A 53 -12.14 17.61 -2.74
CA ARG A 53 -12.26 16.15 -2.69
C ARG A 53 -10.90 15.52 -2.96
N ARG A 54 -10.36 14.84 -1.94
CA ARG A 54 -9.14 14.04 -2.04
C ARG A 54 -9.36 12.85 -2.97
N TRP A 55 -8.34 12.53 -3.76
CA TRP A 55 -8.34 11.35 -4.63
C TRP A 55 -6.91 10.83 -4.80
N ILE A 56 -6.81 9.56 -5.16
CA ILE A 56 -5.55 8.84 -5.31
C ILE A 56 -5.33 8.54 -6.79
N GLU A 57 -4.10 8.76 -7.24
CA GLU A 57 -3.62 8.35 -8.54
C GLU A 57 -2.44 7.39 -8.38
N HIS A 58 -2.38 6.39 -9.24
CA HIS A 58 -1.18 5.59 -9.43
C HIS A 58 -0.72 5.77 -10.87
N TYR A 59 0.58 5.97 -11.09
CA TYR A 59 1.13 6.02 -12.45
C TYR A 59 2.55 5.45 -12.52
N GLY A 60 2.91 4.98 -13.71
CA GLY A 60 4.20 4.36 -13.99
C GLY A 60 4.06 2.92 -14.48
N GLU A 61 5.17 2.21 -14.60
CA GLU A 61 5.21 0.83 -15.09
C GLU A 61 5.62 -0.13 -13.96
N ILE A 62 4.82 -1.17 -13.74
CA ILE A 62 5.23 -2.37 -13.01
C ILE A 62 5.82 -3.36 -14.02
N THR A 63 7.04 -3.82 -13.77
CA THR A 63 7.64 -4.96 -14.48
C THR A 63 7.68 -6.16 -13.54
N ILE A 64 6.95 -7.22 -13.90
CA ILE A 64 6.90 -8.49 -13.18
C ILE A 64 7.74 -9.52 -13.94
N ARG A 65 8.71 -10.12 -13.26
CA ARG A 65 9.61 -11.13 -13.83
C ARG A 65 9.76 -12.32 -12.89
N ASN A 66 9.93 -13.50 -13.45
CA ASN A 66 10.37 -14.67 -12.70
C ASN A 66 11.91 -14.67 -12.67
N THR A 67 12.54 -14.69 -11.50
CA THR A 67 14.01 -14.68 -11.38
C THR A 67 14.63 -16.06 -11.62
N LYS A 68 13.81 -17.12 -11.69
CA LYS A 68 14.22 -18.48 -12.00
C LYS A 68 13.97 -18.89 -13.45
N SER A 69 13.24 -18.08 -14.21
CA SER A 69 12.90 -18.36 -15.60
C SER A 69 12.77 -17.08 -16.41
N SER A 70 13.42 -17.01 -17.56
CA SER A 70 13.26 -15.91 -18.52
C SER A 70 12.07 -16.11 -19.46
N ALA A 71 11.29 -17.20 -19.34
CA ALA A 71 10.25 -17.59 -20.29
C ALA A 71 9.23 -16.50 -20.62
N CYS A 72 8.93 -15.63 -19.66
CA CYS A 72 8.06 -14.49 -19.90
C CYS A 72 8.35 -13.32 -18.96
N ILE A 73 7.94 -12.15 -19.41
CA ILE A 73 7.93 -10.91 -18.63
C ILE A 73 6.55 -10.26 -18.76
N CYS A 74 6.02 -9.73 -17.66
CA CYS A 74 4.76 -8.99 -17.68
C CYS A 74 5.03 -7.52 -17.37
N LYS A 75 4.48 -6.63 -18.18
CA LYS A 75 4.50 -5.18 -17.96
C LYS A 75 3.10 -4.66 -17.76
N LEU A 76 2.87 -3.89 -16.71
CA LEU A 76 1.62 -3.19 -16.43
C LEU A 76 1.90 -1.69 -16.33
N THR A 77 1.32 -0.91 -17.23
CA THR A 77 1.37 0.55 -17.24
C THR A 77 0.12 1.10 -16.56
N PHE A 78 0.33 1.81 -15.46
CA PHE A 78 -0.69 2.64 -14.81
C PHE A 78 -0.69 3.98 -15.53
N VAL A 79 -1.75 4.21 -16.30
CA VAL A 79 -1.85 5.36 -17.20
C VAL A 79 -2.10 6.60 -16.35
N LYS A 80 -1.21 7.58 -16.46
CA LYS A 80 -1.40 8.89 -15.84
C LYS A 80 -2.62 9.55 -16.47
N GLY A 81 -3.65 9.79 -15.67
CA GLY A 81 -4.93 10.31 -16.13
C GLY A 81 -5.08 11.78 -15.74
N ASN A 82 -5.79 12.55 -16.57
CA ASN A 82 -6.35 13.80 -16.07
C ASN A 82 -7.70 13.45 -15.42
N TYR A 83 -8.06 14.06 -14.30
CA TYR A 83 -9.31 13.71 -13.58
C TYR A 83 -10.58 13.75 -14.47
N TRP A 84 -10.55 14.52 -15.55
CA TRP A 84 -11.64 14.67 -16.52
C TRP A 84 -11.60 13.68 -17.70
N SER A 85 -10.58 12.83 -17.81
CA SER A 85 -10.45 11.88 -18.91
C SER A 85 -11.08 10.53 -18.60
N SER A 86 -11.54 9.83 -19.63
CA SER A 86 -12.14 8.50 -19.51
C SER A 86 -11.16 7.41 -19.06
N ASN A 87 -9.85 7.68 -19.14
CA ASN A 87 -8.76 6.77 -18.76
C ASN A 87 -8.34 6.90 -17.28
N VAL A 88 -9.10 7.61 -16.44
CA VAL A 88 -8.82 7.67 -15.00
C VAL A 88 -8.71 6.26 -14.43
N ASN A 89 -7.63 6.02 -13.69
CA ASN A 89 -7.30 4.76 -13.05
C ASN A 89 -7.05 3.57 -14.00
N GLU A 90 -6.84 3.84 -15.29
CA GLU A 90 -6.61 2.80 -16.28
C GLU A 90 -5.26 2.10 -16.10
N VAL A 91 -5.30 0.78 -16.29
CA VAL A 91 -4.12 -0.08 -16.33
C VAL A 91 -4.13 -0.82 -17.66
N GLN A 92 -3.02 -0.74 -18.38
CA GLN A 92 -2.78 -1.49 -19.61
C GLN A 92 -1.57 -2.39 -19.42
N GLY A 93 -1.51 -3.53 -20.08
CA GLY A 93 -0.34 -4.38 -19.94
C GLY A 93 -0.24 -5.52 -20.91
N PHE A 94 0.91 -6.17 -20.88
CA PHE A 94 1.28 -7.24 -21.80
C PHE A 94 2.12 -8.28 -21.07
N VAL A 95 1.86 -9.55 -21.37
CA VAL A 95 2.79 -10.64 -21.11
C VAL A 95 3.53 -10.92 -22.41
N MET A 96 4.84 -10.87 -22.37
CA MET A 96 5.72 -11.10 -23.52
C MET A 96 6.57 -12.35 -23.28
N ASP A 97 6.85 -13.10 -24.33
CA ASP A 97 7.83 -14.20 -24.32
C ASP A 97 9.27 -13.68 -24.35
N GLN A 98 10.24 -14.59 -24.44
CA GLN A 98 11.68 -14.28 -24.46
C GLN A 98 12.08 -13.45 -25.68
N GLU A 99 11.35 -13.59 -26.78
CA GLU A 99 11.56 -12.86 -28.03
C GLU A 99 10.88 -11.49 -28.03
N GLY A 100 10.18 -11.13 -26.95
CA GLY A 100 9.44 -9.87 -26.82
C GLY A 100 8.10 -9.86 -27.54
N LYS A 101 7.62 -11.00 -28.04
CA LYS A 101 6.31 -11.12 -28.67
C LYS A 101 5.22 -11.17 -27.60
N VAL A 102 4.18 -10.37 -27.81
CA VAL A 102 3.03 -10.32 -26.90
C VAL A 102 2.23 -11.62 -26.97
N VAL A 103 2.19 -12.34 -25.86
CA VAL A 103 1.44 -13.59 -25.68
C VAL A 103 0.05 -13.31 -25.09
N ARG A 104 -0.06 -12.35 -24.17
CA ARG A 104 -1.34 -11.93 -23.56
C ARG A 104 -1.41 -10.43 -23.43
N ARG A 105 -2.61 -9.88 -23.60
CA ARG A 105 -2.94 -8.49 -23.30
C ARG A 105 -3.71 -8.41 -21.99
N LEU A 106 -3.40 -7.41 -21.19
CA LEU A 106 -4.03 -7.09 -19.92
C LEU A 106 -4.60 -5.67 -20.00
N PHE A 107 -5.78 -5.46 -19.45
CA PHE A 107 -6.38 -4.13 -19.41
C PHE A 107 -7.42 -4.04 -18.28
N GLY A 108 -7.74 -2.82 -17.85
CA GLY A 108 -8.80 -2.57 -16.88
C GLY A 108 -8.57 -1.29 -16.11
N LYS A 109 -9.14 -1.21 -14.91
CA LYS A 109 -8.87 -0.13 -13.97
C LYS A 109 -8.52 -0.72 -12.61
N TRP A 110 -7.49 -0.17 -11.96
CA TRP A 110 -6.94 -0.75 -10.72
C TRP A 110 -7.95 -0.83 -9.56
N HIS A 111 -9.05 -0.08 -9.62
CA HIS A 111 -10.11 -0.06 -8.62
C HIS A 111 -11.41 -0.77 -9.05
N GLU A 112 -11.54 -1.20 -10.31
CA GLU A 112 -12.76 -1.85 -10.84
C GLU A 112 -12.52 -3.30 -11.24
N GLY A 113 -11.35 -3.61 -11.81
CA GLY A 113 -11.03 -4.95 -12.26
C GLY A 113 -9.93 -4.98 -13.32
N LEU A 114 -9.33 -6.16 -13.48
CA LEU A 114 -8.29 -6.45 -14.46
C LEU A 114 -8.74 -7.64 -15.33
N TYR A 115 -8.52 -7.52 -16.63
CA TYR A 115 -8.97 -8.46 -17.65
C TYR A 115 -7.79 -8.93 -18.50
N CYS A 116 -7.88 -10.15 -19.03
CA CYS A 116 -6.87 -10.76 -19.88
C CYS A 116 -7.49 -11.23 -21.20
N GLY A 117 -6.87 -10.87 -22.32
CA GLY A 117 -7.33 -11.21 -23.66
C GLY A 117 -7.75 -9.99 -24.46
N VAL A 118 -8.61 -10.22 -25.46
CA VAL A 118 -9.11 -9.18 -26.37
C VAL A 118 -10.63 -9.13 -26.27
N PRO A 119 -11.25 -7.96 -26.10
CA PRO A 119 -12.71 -7.80 -26.15
C PRO A 119 -13.31 -8.33 -27.46
N PRO A 120 -14.55 -8.86 -27.45
CA PRO A 120 -15.42 -9.06 -26.29
C PRO A 120 -15.07 -10.32 -25.46
N SER A 121 -14.16 -11.18 -25.95
CA SER A 121 -13.83 -12.48 -25.35
C SER A 121 -12.81 -12.41 -24.20
N ALA A 122 -12.59 -11.23 -23.62
CA ALA A 122 -11.63 -11.04 -22.55
C ALA A 122 -12.12 -11.67 -21.23
N ARG A 123 -11.22 -12.36 -20.52
CA ARG A 123 -11.52 -12.99 -19.23
C ARG A 123 -11.19 -12.03 -18.09
N CYS A 124 -12.12 -11.86 -17.15
CA CYS A 124 -11.84 -11.18 -15.89
C CYS A 124 -10.86 -12.02 -15.05
N ILE A 125 -9.72 -11.44 -14.64
CA ILE A 125 -8.70 -12.11 -13.83
C ILE A 125 -8.64 -11.60 -12.39
N TRP A 126 -9.16 -10.39 -12.14
CA TRP A 126 -9.27 -9.83 -10.79
C TRP A 126 -10.37 -8.77 -10.74
N ARG A 127 -11.08 -8.69 -9.60
CA ARG A 127 -12.01 -7.62 -9.24
C ARG A 127 -11.90 -7.34 -7.74
N PRO A 128 -12.20 -6.11 -7.29
CA PRO A 128 -12.28 -5.81 -5.87
C PRO A 128 -13.44 -6.58 -5.22
N GLY A 129 -13.30 -6.87 -3.93
CA GLY A 129 -14.44 -7.32 -3.12
C GLY A 129 -15.45 -6.20 -2.91
N SER A 130 -16.67 -6.56 -2.50
CA SER A 130 -17.68 -5.57 -2.11
C SER A 130 -17.25 -4.80 -0.87
N MET A 131 -17.46 -3.48 -0.87
CA MET A 131 -17.27 -2.66 0.32
C MET A 131 -18.31 -3.02 1.39
N PRO A 132 -17.94 -3.03 2.68
CA PRO A 132 -18.90 -3.16 3.78
C PRO A 132 -19.96 -2.06 3.74
N THR A 133 -21.12 -2.32 4.34
CA THR A 133 -22.10 -1.26 4.63
C THR A 133 -21.44 -0.16 5.48
N ASP A 134 -21.81 1.10 5.24
CA ASP A 134 -21.32 2.26 5.98
C ASP A 134 -19.80 2.47 5.98
N TYR A 135 -19.08 1.89 5.01
CA TYR A 135 -17.63 2.02 4.89
C TYR A 135 -17.15 3.48 4.92
N GLU A 136 -17.95 4.44 4.45
CA GLU A 136 -17.65 5.87 4.47
C GLU A 136 -17.57 6.46 5.89
N LEU A 137 -18.32 5.89 6.85
CA LEU A 137 -18.23 6.26 8.27
C LEU A 137 -16.94 5.72 8.92
N TYR A 138 -16.41 4.61 8.38
CA TYR A 138 -15.23 3.91 8.89
C TYR A 138 -14.03 4.06 7.95
N TYR A 139 -13.67 5.32 7.67
CA TYR A 139 -12.45 5.71 6.94
C TYR A 139 -12.32 5.16 5.50
N GLY A 140 -13.41 4.65 4.92
CA GLY A 140 -13.39 4.03 3.60
C GLY A 140 -12.77 2.62 3.60
N PHE A 141 -12.75 1.93 4.75
CA PHE A 141 -12.06 0.65 4.87
C PHE A 141 -12.77 -0.49 4.15
N THR A 142 -11.96 -1.37 3.53
CA THR A 142 -12.41 -2.68 3.07
C THR A 142 -12.66 -3.59 4.28
N ARG A 143 -13.42 -4.68 4.09
CA ARG A 143 -13.62 -5.67 5.14
C ARG A 143 -12.28 -6.19 5.71
N PHE A 144 -11.33 -6.49 4.81
CA PHE A 144 -9.99 -6.91 5.18
C PHE A 144 -9.27 -5.89 6.07
N ALA A 145 -9.36 -4.58 5.73
CA ALA A 145 -8.72 -3.53 6.51
C ALA A 145 -9.32 -3.38 7.93
N ILE A 146 -10.63 -3.56 8.08
CA ILE A 146 -11.30 -3.56 9.39
C ILE A 146 -10.75 -4.69 10.28
N GLU A 147 -10.54 -5.87 9.71
CA GLU A 147 -10.09 -7.07 10.44
C GLU A 147 -8.60 -7.04 10.82
N LEU A 148 -7.79 -6.16 10.22
CA LEU A 148 -6.33 -6.11 10.47
C LEU A 148 -5.98 -5.85 11.95
N ASN A 149 -6.74 -4.97 12.61
CA ASN A 149 -6.44 -4.53 13.97
C ASN A 149 -7.36 -5.15 15.04
N GLU A 150 -8.16 -6.15 14.66
CA GLU A 150 -8.94 -6.93 15.62
C GLU A 150 -8.00 -7.74 16.53
N LEU A 151 -8.26 -7.67 17.85
CA LEU A 151 -7.48 -8.36 18.88
C LEU A 151 -8.40 -9.29 19.66
N CYS A 152 -8.41 -10.57 19.29
CA CYS A 152 -9.15 -11.58 20.02
C CYS A 152 -8.41 -11.98 21.32
N PRO A 153 -9.12 -12.29 22.42
CA PRO A 153 -8.49 -12.69 23.68
C PRO A 153 -7.49 -13.85 23.53
N GLU A 154 -7.77 -14.81 22.65
CA GLU A 154 -6.91 -15.98 22.42
C GLU A 154 -5.59 -15.60 21.72
N MET A 155 -5.54 -14.46 21.02
CA MET A 155 -4.34 -13.96 20.36
C MET A 155 -3.43 -13.21 21.34
N GLN A 156 -3.99 -12.66 22.42
CA GLN A 156 -3.26 -11.76 23.32
C GLN A 156 -2.01 -12.42 23.90
N ASP A 157 -2.10 -13.68 24.30
CA ASP A 157 -1.00 -14.43 24.90
C ASP A 157 0.01 -14.97 23.86
N LEU A 158 -0.34 -14.95 22.58
CA LEU A 158 0.50 -15.47 21.48
C LEU A 158 1.29 -14.38 20.76
N LEU A 159 0.85 -13.12 20.84
CA LEU A 159 1.45 -12.01 20.14
C LEU A 159 2.64 -11.41 20.93
N PRO A 160 3.71 -10.96 20.25
CA PRO A 160 4.76 -10.21 20.93
C PRO A 160 4.21 -8.86 21.43
N PRO A 161 4.76 -8.31 22.53
CA PRO A 161 4.32 -7.00 23.06
C PRO A 161 4.56 -5.83 22.10
N THR A 162 5.25 -6.07 20.98
CA THR A 162 5.52 -5.10 19.91
C THR A 162 4.51 -5.18 18.76
N ASP A 163 3.50 -6.06 18.82
CA ASP A 163 2.45 -6.13 17.81
C ASP A 163 1.63 -4.83 17.77
N ALA A 164 1.25 -4.37 16.57
CA ALA A 164 0.56 -3.10 16.39
C ALA A 164 -0.81 -3.05 17.08
N ARG A 165 -1.46 -4.21 17.29
CA ARG A 165 -2.75 -4.30 17.99
C ARG A 165 -2.71 -3.83 19.44
N PHE A 166 -1.52 -3.83 20.05
CA PHE A 166 -1.31 -3.34 21.42
C PHE A 166 -0.99 -1.84 21.49
N ARG A 167 -0.98 -1.12 20.36
CA ARG A 167 -0.66 0.30 20.33
C ARG A 167 -1.84 1.13 20.86
N PRO A 168 -1.74 1.78 22.04
CA PRO A 168 -2.89 2.34 22.74
C PRO A 168 -3.49 3.56 22.04
N ASP A 169 -2.69 4.36 21.35
CA ASP A 169 -3.19 5.52 20.59
C ASP A 169 -4.10 5.11 19.43
N GLN A 170 -3.75 4.01 18.73
CA GLN A 170 -4.60 3.44 17.68
C GLN A 170 -5.88 2.84 18.25
N ARG A 171 -5.82 2.09 19.35
CA ARG A 171 -7.00 1.50 20.01
C ARG A 171 -7.98 2.57 20.48
N HIS A 172 -7.49 3.62 21.15
CA HIS A 172 -8.35 4.72 21.58
C HIS A 172 -9.00 5.47 20.41
N LEU A 173 -8.31 5.61 19.28
CA LEU A 173 -8.90 6.23 18.09
C LEU A 173 -10.03 5.36 17.52
N GLU A 174 -9.84 4.04 17.45
CA GLU A 174 -10.86 3.09 17.00
C GLU A 174 -12.11 3.10 17.90
N GLU A 175 -11.93 3.31 19.20
CA GLU A 175 -13.02 3.44 20.19
C GLU A 175 -13.67 4.83 20.20
N GLY A 176 -13.18 5.77 19.38
CA GLY A 176 -13.69 7.14 19.31
C GLY A 176 -13.15 8.10 20.39
N ASN A 177 -12.21 7.64 21.22
CA ASN A 177 -11.58 8.41 22.30
C ASN A 177 -10.43 9.30 21.76
N VAL A 178 -10.76 10.33 20.99
CA VAL A 178 -9.79 11.16 20.24
C VAL A 178 -8.76 11.87 21.15
N GLU A 179 -9.18 12.34 22.33
CA GLU A 179 -8.29 13.02 23.27
C GLU A 179 -7.21 12.07 23.83
N MET A 180 -7.63 10.88 24.26
CA MET A 180 -6.71 9.83 24.74
C MET A 180 -5.78 9.36 23.63
N ALA A 181 -6.31 9.19 22.41
CA ALA A 181 -5.49 8.83 21.25
C ALA A 181 -4.38 9.86 20.99
N ALA A 182 -4.70 11.16 21.04
CA ALA A 182 -3.72 12.22 20.84
C ALA A 182 -2.64 12.24 21.94
N SER A 183 -3.05 12.07 23.21
CA SER A 183 -2.14 12.03 24.36
C SER A 183 -1.18 10.83 24.28
N GLU A 184 -1.70 9.63 24.03
CA GLU A 184 -0.88 8.41 23.91
C GLU A 184 0.04 8.45 22.68
N LYS A 185 -0.41 9.04 21.57
CA LYS A 185 0.43 9.25 20.38
C LYS A 185 1.66 10.08 20.75
N GLN A 186 1.45 11.22 21.40
CA GLN A 186 2.54 12.10 21.83
C GLN A 186 3.52 11.36 22.74
N ARG A 187 3.00 10.64 23.76
CA ARG A 187 3.80 9.87 24.71
C ARG A 187 4.69 8.82 24.00
N ILE A 188 4.12 8.06 23.06
CA ILE A 188 4.84 7.02 22.32
C ILE A 188 5.95 7.64 21.45
N GLU A 189 5.65 8.71 20.73
CA GLU A 189 6.63 9.38 19.87
C GLU A 189 7.76 10.02 20.68
N ASP A 190 7.48 10.62 21.84
CA ASP A 190 8.50 11.16 22.75
C ASP A 190 9.41 10.07 23.31
N MET A 191 8.85 8.91 23.68
CA MET A 191 9.64 7.76 24.11
C MET A 191 10.54 7.25 22.97
N GLN A 192 10.04 7.22 21.74
CA GLN A 192 10.83 6.83 20.57
C GLN A 192 11.95 7.83 20.27
N ARG A 193 11.67 9.14 20.32
CA ARG A 193 12.67 10.21 20.15
C ARG A 193 13.76 10.14 21.22
N THR A 194 13.37 9.99 22.49
CA THR A 194 14.29 9.87 23.62
C THR A 194 15.19 8.63 23.48
N ARG A 195 14.63 7.48 23.12
CA ARG A 195 15.41 6.25 22.89
C ARG A 195 16.41 6.42 21.75
N ARG A 196 15.99 7.03 20.64
CA ARG A 196 16.88 7.31 19.49
C ARG A 196 18.02 8.24 19.90
N LYS A 197 17.72 9.34 20.59
CA LYS A 197 18.76 10.28 21.08
C LYS A 197 19.78 9.58 21.98
N TRP A 198 19.31 8.76 22.93
CA TRP A 198 20.20 7.99 23.80
C TRP A 198 21.04 6.98 23.02
N GLN A 199 20.48 6.31 22.01
CA GLN A 199 21.23 5.41 21.13
C GLN A 199 22.33 6.13 20.36
N ASP A 200 22.01 7.28 19.75
CA ASP A 200 22.96 8.10 19.00
C ASP A 200 24.10 8.63 19.91
N GLU A 201 23.78 9.08 21.13
CA GLU A 201 24.75 9.55 22.12
C GLU A 201 25.71 8.45 22.62
N ASN A 202 25.30 7.19 22.55
CA ASN A 202 26.09 6.04 23.01
C ASN A 202 26.65 5.21 21.85
N ASP A 203 26.54 5.69 20.60
CA ASP A 203 26.97 4.99 19.38
C ASP A 203 26.36 3.57 19.25
N ILE A 204 25.12 3.41 19.72
CA ILE A 204 24.38 2.14 19.67
C ILE A 204 23.51 2.11 18.43
N LYS A 205 23.84 1.24 17.48
CA LYS A 205 23.00 1.01 16.30
C LYS A 205 21.76 0.18 16.66
N HIS A 206 20.59 0.61 16.20
CA HIS A 206 19.37 -0.19 16.33
C HIS A 206 19.44 -1.45 15.44
N GLU A 207 19.22 -2.62 16.05
CA GLU A 207 19.11 -3.91 15.36
C GLU A 207 17.65 -4.39 15.35
N PRO A 208 17.04 -4.58 14.16
CA PRO A 208 15.72 -5.21 14.04
C PRO A 208 15.75 -6.66 14.52
N ARG A 209 14.74 -7.07 15.27
CA ARG A 209 14.72 -8.41 15.91
C ARG A 209 14.45 -9.56 14.92
N PHE A 210 13.63 -9.32 13.91
CA PHE A 210 13.10 -10.37 13.02
C PHE A 210 13.58 -10.26 11.56
N PHE A 211 14.38 -9.25 11.24
CA PHE A 211 14.93 -9.00 9.91
C PHE A 211 16.40 -8.62 10.04
N LYS A 212 17.21 -9.00 9.05
CA LYS A 212 18.64 -8.65 8.96
C LYS A 212 18.87 -7.76 7.75
#